data_AF-A0A4Y7IS90-F1
#
_entry.id   AF-A0A4Y7IS90-F1
#
_cell.length_a   1.000
_cell.length_b   1.000
_cell.length_c   1.000
_cell.angle_alpha   90.00
_cell.angle_beta   90.00
_cell.angle_gamma   90.00
#
_symmetry.space_group_name_H-M   'P 1'
#
loop_
_entity.id
_entity.type
_entity.pdbx_description
1 polymer ?
#
loop_
_entity_poly.entity_id
_entity_poly.type
_entity_poly.pdbx_seq_one_letter_code
_entity_poly.pdbx_strand_id
1 'polypeptide(L)'
;MSITARTQPNTSSNLEQSSSSFFSIYTIPDLFITHYSNPSFHRRAGGIKLVVQAINTISAATSKHRKTTIGIAELGCCSGPNALSVVSHVLETIYNKHRESSFVTPEILVFLNDLPSNDFNSLFKDVGSFCDELRRTKGDSFGPCFVAGMPGTFYGRLFPSDTLHIVHSSYGLHWLSQVPEGIEKTNKGNFYIAKSSPPSVITAYLNQFKKDLTVFLECRSEELVSGGRMVLTLVGRSSLEDPTSKECCSVWELREGSFRVNQLETFHVNWDGSDPKEDEDSVIDNLSGAYHIANVFRATSKPLLANHFGKEVMDKLFGRCRERIAEYATTEKTVFANLVISMTKTAILITRPIVEEAILNILSKLYNTTTISAATSKLRKTTIGIAELGCSSGPNALLVVSYILDCIYNRHCQSGSATPEILVFLNDLPGNDFNTLFKDVGGFCDELRRTTGDGFGPCFVSGTPGTFYGRLFPSDTLHIVHSSYSLMWLSQVPHGIDKTNKGNFYIAKSSPPSVLTAYLNQFKKNFRVFLECRSEELINGGKMVLTVVGRSSSDPTSKECCSFWKLLALSAHDLVLKVKKHLHGYTHMQQKVGTYI
;
A
#
# COMPACT_ATOMS: atom_id res chain seq x y z
N MET A 1 23.82 11.04 -42.63
CA MET A 1 24.06 9.88 -43.52
C MET A 1 23.00 8.85 -43.24
N SER A 2 22.42 8.22 -44.27
CA SER A 2 21.51 7.08 -44.09
C SER A 2 22.32 5.81 -43.85
N ILE A 3 21.90 4.97 -42.90
CA ILE A 3 22.42 3.62 -42.71
C ILE A 3 21.21 2.68 -42.58
N THR A 4 20.87 2.01 -43.68
CA THR A 4 19.81 1.00 -43.71
C THR A 4 20.37 -0.33 -43.23
N ALA A 5 20.02 -0.73 -42.01
CA ALA A 5 20.31 -2.07 -41.50
C ALA A 5 19.49 -3.13 -42.26
N ARG A 6 20.15 -4.21 -42.71
CA ARG A 6 19.47 -5.36 -43.33
C ARG A 6 18.92 -6.27 -42.24
N THR A 7 17.62 -6.55 -42.28
CA THR A 7 17.02 -7.67 -41.52
C THR A 7 17.20 -8.97 -42.27
N GLN A 8 17.68 -10.02 -41.59
CA GLN A 8 17.38 -11.41 -41.96
C GLN A 8 16.44 -12.02 -40.92
N PRO A 9 15.47 -12.85 -41.33
CA PRO A 9 14.59 -13.54 -40.40
C PRO A 9 15.29 -14.76 -39.79
N ASN A 10 14.99 -15.06 -38.53
CA ASN A 10 15.23 -16.38 -37.94
C ASN A 10 14.03 -16.79 -37.08
N THR A 11 13.90 -18.10 -36.85
CA THR A 11 12.62 -18.76 -36.57
C THR A 11 12.13 -18.71 -35.11
N SER A 12 10.86 -19.05 -34.95
CA SER A 12 10.10 -19.01 -33.69
C SER A 12 10.53 -20.10 -32.69
N SER A 13 11.33 -19.73 -31.68
CA SER A 13 11.57 -20.57 -30.48
C SER A 13 11.86 -19.81 -29.17
N ASN A 14 12.09 -18.49 -29.19
CA ASN A 14 12.81 -17.80 -28.10
C ASN A 14 11.95 -16.97 -27.13
N LEU A 15 10.65 -17.22 -27.02
CA LEU A 15 9.73 -16.37 -26.24
C LEU A 15 9.99 -16.38 -24.71
N GLU A 16 10.61 -17.43 -24.15
CA GLU A 16 10.98 -17.48 -22.72
C GLU A 16 12.39 -16.94 -22.41
N GLN A 17 13.23 -16.70 -23.43
CA GLN A 17 14.59 -16.16 -23.23
C GLN A 17 14.67 -14.62 -23.29
N SER A 18 13.64 -13.94 -23.78
CA SER A 18 13.63 -12.48 -23.90
C SER A 18 13.55 -11.77 -22.53
N SER A 19 12.68 -12.23 -21.63
CA SER A 19 12.44 -11.60 -20.32
C SER A 19 13.69 -11.59 -19.41
N SER A 20 14.43 -12.71 -19.35
CA SER A 20 15.67 -12.80 -18.56
C SER A 20 16.80 -11.91 -19.11
N SER A 21 16.83 -11.70 -20.43
CA SER A 21 17.77 -10.75 -21.06
C SER A 21 17.46 -9.28 -20.74
N PHE A 22 16.22 -8.93 -20.40
CA PHE A 22 15.85 -7.54 -20.11
C PHE A 22 16.38 -7.09 -18.73
N PHE A 23 16.08 -7.88 -17.69
CA PHE A 23 16.50 -7.57 -16.31
C PHE A 23 18.02 -7.59 -16.12
N SER A 24 18.74 -8.46 -16.83
CA SER A 24 20.20 -8.62 -16.68
C SER A 24 21.05 -7.47 -17.24
N ILE A 25 20.43 -6.48 -17.90
CA ILE A 25 21.10 -5.26 -18.38
C ILE A 25 21.01 -4.11 -17.36
N TYR A 26 20.11 -4.20 -16.38
CA TYR A 26 19.96 -3.17 -15.35
C TYR A 26 21.02 -3.33 -14.26
N THR A 27 22.02 -2.44 -14.30
CA THR A 27 22.99 -2.22 -13.23
C THR A 27 23.26 -0.72 -13.16
N ILE A 28 23.04 -0.08 -12.01
CA ILE A 28 23.31 1.35 -11.83
C ILE A 28 24.69 1.51 -11.14
N PRO A 29 25.69 2.15 -11.76
CA PRO A 29 27.01 2.36 -11.16
C PRO A 29 27.07 3.44 -10.08
N ASP A 30 28.10 3.35 -9.23
CA ASP A 30 28.36 4.19 -8.04
C ASP A 30 28.30 5.72 -8.26
N LEU A 31 28.47 6.21 -9.50
CA LEU A 31 28.36 7.64 -9.80
C LEU A 31 26.94 8.19 -9.72
N PHE A 32 25.90 7.35 -9.85
CA PHE A 32 24.53 7.77 -9.57
C PHE A 32 24.27 7.86 -8.06
N ILE A 33 24.99 7.04 -7.28
CA ILE A 33 24.87 6.93 -5.83
C ILE A 33 25.50 8.13 -5.12
N THR A 34 26.75 8.48 -5.44
CA THR A 34 27.48 9.57 -4.77
C THR A 34 26.80 10.94 -4.87
N HIS A 35 25.97 11.15 -5.89
CA HIS A 35 25.20 12.38 -6.10
C HIS A 35 24.09 12.53 -5.05
N TYR A 36 23.32 11.47 -4.82
CA TYR A 36 22.24 11.44 -3.83
C TYR A 36 22.72 11.22 -2.39
N SER A 37 24.00 10.89 -2.18
CA SER A 37 24.61 10.75 -0.84
C SER A 37 24.71 12.07 -0.04
N ASN A 38 24.38 13.22 -0.64
CA ASN A 38 24.52 14.53 0.01
C ASN A 38 23.69 14.61 1.32
N PRO A 39 24.30 14.87 2.49
CA PRO A 39 23.57 14.97 3.76
C PRO A 39 22.56 16.12 3.84
N SER A 40 22.54 17.05 2.88
CA SER A 40 21.50 18.08 2.74
C SER A 40 20.29 17.62 1.91
N PHE A 41 20.49 16.65 1.00
CA PHE A 41 19.43 15.96 0.26
C PHE A 41 18.70 14.97 1.17
N HIS A 42 19.45 14.09 1.85
CA HIS A 42 18.86 13.10 2.78
C HIS A 42 18.08 13.73 3.95
N ARG A 43 18.48 14.91 4.44
CA ARG A 43 17.72 15.64 5.48
C ARG A 43 16.45 16.34 5.00
N ARG A 44 16.25 16.50 3.67
CA ARG A 44 15.15 17.28 3.09
C ARG A 44 14.19 16.48 2.21
N ALA A 45 14.64 15.40 1.58
CA ALA A 45 13.76 14.45 0.91
C ALA A 45 12.82 13.79 1.93
N GLY A 46 11.49 13.97 1.75
CA GLY A 46 10.49 13.56 2.74
C GLY A 46 10.54 12.07 3.13
N GLY A 47 11.04 11.21 2.25
CA GLY A 47 11.17 9.76 2.46
C GLY A 47 11.78 9.37 3.81
N ILE A 48 12.95 9.91 4.18
CA ILE A 48 13.62 9.54 5.44
C ILE A 48 12.81 10.01 6.66
N LYS A 49 12.20 11.20 6.62
CA LYS A 49 11.24 11.68 7.64
C LYS A 49 10.05 10.73 7.79
N LEU A 50 9.48 10.22 6.69
CA LEU A 50 8.38 9.26 6.74
C LEU A 50 8.82 7.87 7.21
N VAL A 51 10.03 7.42 6.88
CA VAL A 51 10.64 6.18 7.43
C VAL A 51 10.86 6.30 8.94
N VAL A 52 11.38 7.43 9.42
CA VAL A 52 11.55 7.71 10.85
C VAL A 52 10.20 7.73 11.58
N GLN A 53 9.15 8.31 10.98
CA GLN A 53 7.78 8.23 11.53
C GLN A 53 7.20 6.81 11.52
N ALA A 54 7.48 6.02 10.47
CA ALA A 54 7.06 4.64 10.33
C ALA A 54 7.67 3.74 11.42
N ILE A 55 9.00 3.74 11.58
CA ILE A 55 9.65 2.96 12.65
C ILE A 55 9.20 3.46 14.03
N ASN A 56 9.05 4.78 14.23
CA ASN A 56 8.55 5.32 15.50
C ASN A 56 7.18 4.77 15.89
N THR A 57 6.31 4.52 14.91
CA THR A 57 4.99 3.90 15.13
C THR A 57 5.12 2.41 15.42
N ILE A 58 5.97 1.69 14.67
CA ILE A 58 6.20 0.25 14.83
C ILE A 58 6.82 -0.08 16.20
N SER A 59 7.89 0.61 16.60
CA SER A 59 8.55 0.40 17.91
C SER A 59 7.61 0.71 19.09
N ALA A 60 6.64 1.62 18.92
CA ALA A 60 5.63 1.87 19.94
C ALA A 60 4.69 0.66 20.12
N ALA A 61 4.36 -0.05 19.03
CA ALA A 61 3.52 -1.25 19.07
C ALA A 61 4.27 -2.48 19.60
N THR A 62 5.52 -2.72 19.18
CA THR A 62 6.32 -3.89 19.59
C THR A 62 6.79 -3.85 21.06
N SER A 63 6.73 -2.69 21.71
CA SER A 63 7.14 -2.44 23.11
C SER A 63 6.50 -3.34 24.18
N LYS A 64 5.49 -4.15 23.84
CA LYS A 64 4.80 -5.08 24.75
C LYS A 64 5.39 -6.50 24.80
N HIS A 65 6.36 -6.84 23.97
CA HIS A 65 6.82 -8.22 23.81
C HIS A 65 8.32 -8.39 24.12
N ARG A 66 8.64 -9.43 24.90
CA ARG A 66 9.95 -9.60 25.58
C ARG A 66 11.11 -9.98 24.64
N LYS A 67 10.79 -10.43 23.42
CA LYS A 67 11.66 -10.47 22.25
C LYS A 67 10.80 -10.13 21.03
N THR A 68 11.32 -9.34 20.11
CA THR A 68 10.72 -9.10 18.77
C THR A 68 11.84 -8.96 17.75
N THR A 69 11.54 -9.36 16.51
CA THR A 69 12.44 -9.20 15.36
C THR A 69 11.83 -8.17 14.42
N ILE A 70 12.58 -7.15 14.00
CA ILE A 70 12.11 -6.15 13.04
C ILE A 70 12.75 -6.42 11.68
N GLY A 71 11.93 -6.88 10.73
CA GLY A 71 12.31 -7.02 9.32
C GLY A 71 12.27 -5.68 8.58
N ILE A 72 13.34 -5.34 7.88
CA ILE A 72 13.48 -4.13 7.06
C ILE A 72 13.91 -4.58 5.67
N ALA A 73 13.27 -4.10 4.60
CA ALA A 73 13.73 -4.32 3.23
C ALA A 73 13.93 -3.01 2.48
N GLU A 74 15.09 -2.86 1.85
CA GLU A 74 15.39 -1.82 0.85
C GLU A 74 15.31 -2.45 -0.53
N LEU A 75 14.44 -1.95 -1.42
CA LEU A 75 14.15 -2.56 -2.73
C LEU A 75 14.61 -1.64 -3.87
N GLY A 76 15.51 -2.13 -4.72
CA GLY A 76 16.31 -1.29 -5.61
C GLY A 76 17.47 -0.62 -4.86
N CYS A 77 18.15 -1.38 -3.98
CA CYS A 77 19.17 -0.86 -3.07
C CYS A 77 20.48 -0.42 -3.76
N CYS A 78 20.72 -0.88 -4.99
CA CYS A 78 21.94 -0.61 -5.77
C CYS A 78 23.23 -1.07 -5.05
N SER A 79 24.34 -0.37 -5.29
CA SER A 79 25.65 -0.54 -4.64
C SER A 79 25.98 0.67 -3.75
N GLY A 80 27.07 0.58 -3.00
CA GLY A 80 27.65 1.72 -2.29
C GLY A 80 26.87 2.20 -1.06
N PRO A 81 27.31 3.32 -0.44
CA PRO A 81 26.85 3.73 0.89
C PRO A 81 25.34 4.03 1.03
N ASN A 82 24.66 4.42 -0.05
CA ASN A 82 23.25 4.79 0.03
C ASN A 82 22.33 3.60 0.34
N ALA A 83 22.71 2.38 -0.07
CA ALA A 83 21.99 1.14 0.23
C ALA A 83 21.78 0.93 1.75
N LEU A 84 22.66 1.52 2.57
CA LEU A 84 22.66 1.44 4.03
C LEU A 84 22.27 2.77 4.71
N SER A 85 22.06 3.86 3.94
CA SER A 85 21.70 5.18 4.47
C SER A 85 20.33 5.16 5.16
N VAL A 86 19.31 4.56 4.53
CA VAL A 86 17.96 4.43 5.10
C VAL A 86 17.97 3.53 6.34
N VAL A 87 18.68 2.40 6.25
CA VAL A 87 18.91 1.47 7.36
C VAL A 87 19.55 2.19 8.55
N SER A 88 20.57 3.01 8.32
CA SER A 88 21.26 3.79 9.36
C SER A 88 20.28 4.66 10.18
N HIS A 89 19.39 5.40 9.50
CA HIS A 89 18.39 6.26 10.17
C HIS A 89 17.35 5.44 10.94
N VAL A 90 16.97 4.25 10.45
CA VAL A 90 16.07 3.33 11.16
C VAL A 90 16.75 2.82 12.44
N LEU A 91 18.00 2.35 12.36
CA LEU A 91 18.77 1.86 13.50
C LEU A 91 19.02 2.96 14.54
N GLU A 92 19.36 4.17 14.11
CA GLU A 92 19.51 5.33 15.00
C GLU A 92 18.21 5.66 15.74
N THR A 93 17.06 5.62 15.04
CA THR A 93 15.76 5.88 15.67
C THR A 93 15.41 4.82 16.72
N ILE A 94 15.74 3.54 16.47
CA ILE A 94 15.58 2.45 17.45
C ILE A 94 16.52 2.64 18.64
N TYR A 95 17.78 3.02 18.39
CA TYR A 95 18.80 3.25 19.43
C TYR A 95 18.43 4.39 20.37
N ASN A 96 17.98 5.52 19.84
CA ASN A 96 17.57 6.67 20.65
C ASN A 96 16.34 6.32 21.51
N LYS A 97 15.35 5.61 20.96
CA LYS A 97 14.20 5.10 21.74
C LYS A 97 14.57 4.10 22.84
N HIS A 98 15.55 3.23 22.58
CA HIS A 98 16.08 2.33 23.61
C HIS A 98 16.61 3.12 24.82
N ARG A 99 17.44 4.14 24.57
CA ARG A 99 18.02 5.01 25.60
C ARG A 99 16.98 5.82 26.39
N GLU A 100 15.91 6.27 25.73
CA GLU A 100 14.87 7.11 26.34
C GLU A 100 13.89 6.35 27.25
N SER A 101 13.71 5.04 27.08
CA SER A 101 12.50 4.35 27.59
C SER A 101 12.70 2.97 28.23
N SER A 102 13.95 2.52 28.42
CA SER A 102 14.28 1.17 28.90
C SER A 102 13.66 0.04 28.06
N PHE A 103 13.32 0.35 26.81
CA PHE A 103 12.79 -0.57 25.80
C PHE A 103 13.84 -1.62 25.44
N VAL A 104 13.47 -2.90 25.33
CA VAL A 104 14.41 -3.96 24.92
C VAL A 104 14.71 -3.79 23.42
N THR A 105 15.99 -3.70 23.05
CA THR A 105 16.38 -3.64 21.64
C THR A 105 15.92 -4.91 20.91
N PRO A 106 15.19 -4.80 19.79
CA PRO A 106 14.80 -5.94 18.99
C PRO A 106 16.01 -6.57 18.29
N GLU A 107 15.83 -7.80 17.83
CA GLU A 107 16.69 -8.38 16.79
C GLU A 107 16.31 -7.71 15.45
N ILE A 108 17.27 -7.34 14.60
CA ILE A 108 16.99 -6.54 13.40
C ILE A 108 17.49 -7.30 12.17
N LEU A 109 16.62 -7.47 11.18
CA LEU A 109 16.89 -8.24 9.97
C LEU A 109 16.71 -7.34 8.76
N VAL A 110 17.81 -7.03 8.09
CA VAL A 110 17.89 -6.09 6.97
C VAL A 110 18.08 -6.88 5.67
N PHE A 111 17.16 -6.69 4.73
CA PHE A 111 17.24 -7.23 3.38
C PHE A 111 17.56 -6.12 2.39
N LEU A 112 18.61 -6.32 1.60
CA LEU A 112 19.02 -5.41 0.53
C LEU A 112 18.69 -6.09 -0.80
N ASN A 113 17.60 -5.68 -1.44
CA ASN A 113 17.13 -6.26 -2.70
C ASN A 113 17.53 -5.38 -3.89
N ASP A 114 18.05 -6.04 -4.92
CA ASP A 114 18.21 -5.50 -6.26
C ASP A 114 18.17 -6.66 -7.27
N LEU A 115 18.28 -6.37 -8.57
CA LEU A 115 18.31 -7.39 -9.62
C LEU A 115 19.59 -8.24 -9.53
N PRO A 116 19.59 -9.50 -10.03
CA PRO A 116 20.77 -10.37 -10.00
C PRO A 116 22.02 -9.84 -10.73
N SER A 117 21.87 -8.77 -11.51
CA SER A 117 22.91 -8.01 -12.22
C SER A 117 23.58 -6.91 -11.38
N ASN A 118 23.17 -6.70 -10.13
CA ASN A 118 23.75 -5.72 -9.20
C ASN A 118 25.07 -6.22 -8.57
N ASP A 119 25.98 -5.31 -8.20
CA ASP A 119 27.24 -5.66 -7.53
C ASP A 119 27.06 -5.88 -6.02
N PHE A 120 26.40 -6.98 -5.68
CA PHE A 120 26.32 -7.49 -4.31
C PHE A 120 27.69 -7.75 -3.69
N ASN A 121 28.74 -8.03 -4.48
CA ASN A 121 30.08 -8.29 -3.93
C ASN A 121 30.73 -7.03 -3.36
N SER A 122 30.48 -5.86 -3.97
CA SER A 122 30.93 -4.58 -3.39
C SER A 122 30.02 -4.13 -2.25
N LEU A 123 28.69 -4.30 -2.39
CA LEU A 123 27.75 -4.04 -1.30
C LEU A 123 28.07 -4.83 -0.02
N PHE A 124 28.47 -6.10 -0.11
CA PHE A 124 28.85 -6.89 1.06
C PHE A 124 30.17 -6.44 1.72
N LYS A 125 31.04 -5.70 1.03
CA LYS A 125 32.21 -5.05 1.65
C LYS A 125 31.76 -3.85 2.48
N ASP A 126 30.86 -3.03 1.93
CA ASP A 126 30.29 -1.85 2.60
C ASP A 126 29.50 -2.25 3.86
N VAL A 127 28.75 -3.37 3.80
CA VAL A 127 28.07 -3.98 4.95
C VAL A 127 29.04 -4.33 6.08
N GLY A 128 30.28 -4.74 5.78
CA GLY A 128 31.31 -4.98 6.78
C GLY A 128 31.67 -3.71 7.55
N SER A 129 32.10 -2.67 6.82
CA SER A 129 32.43 -1.35 7.36
C SER A 129 31.28 -0.73 8.15
N PHE A 130 30.05 -0.89 7.67
CA PHE A 130 28.82 -0.43 8.34
C PHE A 130 28.57 -1.16 9.67
N CYS A 131 28.75 -2.49 9.73
CA CYS A 131 28.59 -3.26 10.95
C CYS A 131 29.63 -2.89 12.02
N ASP A 132 30.87 -2.59 11.63
CA ASP A 132 31.90 -2.15 12.56
C ASP A 132 31.67 -0.71 13.06
N GLU A 133 31.22 0.20 12.19
CA GLU A 133 30.76 1.54 12.59
C GLU A 133 29.52 1.48 13.50
N LEU A 134 28.62 0.51 13.29
CA LEU A 134 27.47 0.27 14.17
C LEU A 134 27.93 -0.11 15.59
N ARG A 135 28.83 -1.09 15.71
CA ARG A 135 29.44 -1.51 16.98
C ARG A 135 30.15 -0.33 17.65
N ARG A 136 31.00 0.39 16.90
CA ARG A 136 31.77 1.54 17.41
C ARG A 136 30.90 2.69 17.91
N THR A 137 29.74 2.94 17.28
CA THR A 137 28.87 4.08 17.63
C THR A 137 27.78 3.76 18.67
N LYS A 138 27.34 2.50 18.77
CA LYS A 138 26.18 2.11 19.60
C LYS A 138 26.50 1.07 20.68
N GLY A 139 27.67 0.44 20.60
CA GLY A 139 28.14 -0.58 21.54
C GLY A 139 27.48 -1.95 21.35
N ASP A 140 28.11 -2.99 21.92
CA ASP A 140 27.64 -4.39 21.83
C ASP A 140 26.31 -4.66 22.58
N SER A 141 25.78 -3.66 23.29
CA SER A 141 24.45 -3.68 23.90
C SER A 141 23.32 -3.29 22.95
N PHE A 142 23.62 -2.78 21.74
CA PHE A 142 22.61 -2.58 20.71
C PHE A 142 22.23 -3.94 20.08
N GLY A 143 20.92 -4.17 19.91
CA GLY A 143 20.38 -5.46 19.47
C GLY A 143 20.97 -5.96 18.14
N PRO A 144 21.10 -7.29 17.97
CA PRO A 144 21.87 -7.85 16.86
C PRO A 144 21.22 -7.50 15.51
N CYS A 145 22.03 -6.93 14.62
CA CYS A 145 21.64 -6.55 13.27
C CYS A 145 22.23 -7.55 12.26
N PHE A 146 21.35 -8.25 11.55
CA PHE A 146 21.69 -9.19 10.49
C PHE A 146 21.37 -8.55 9.14
N VAL A 147 22.29 -8.62 8.18
CA VAL A 147 22.12 -8.04 6.84
C VAL A 147 22.27 -9.12 5.78
N ALA A 148 21.33 -9.19 4.83
CA ALA A 148 21.31 -10.15 3.74
C ALA A 148 21.03 -9.47 2.39
N GLY A 149 21.75 -9.88 1.34
CA GLY A 149 21.42 -9.51 -0.03
C GLY A 149 20.34 -10.44 -0.60
N MET A 150 19.36 -9.86 -1.31
CA MET A 150 18.20 -10.59 -1.84
C MET A 150 18.06 -10.35 -3.36
N PRO A 151 18.80 -11.09 -4.20
CA PRO A 151 18.80 -10.88 -5.65
C PRO A 151 17.48 -11.32 -6.29
N GLY A 152 16.80 -10.41 -6.97
CA GLY A 152 15.53 -10.69 -7.65
C GLY A 152 14.76 -9.43 -8.03
N THR A 153 13.78 -9.56 -8.93
CA THR A 153 12.89 -8.44 -9.26
C THR A 153 11.85 -8.22 -8.16
N PHE A 154 11.70 -6.96 -7.73
CA PHE A 154 10.60 -6.55 -6.85
C PHE A 154 9.20 -6.63 -7.50
N TYR A 155 9.10 -6.88 -8.81
CA TYR A 155 7.82 -7.17 -9.48
C TYR A 155 7.38 -8.64 -9.34
N GLY A 156 7.76 -9.27 -8.22
CA GLY A 156 7.33 -10.59 -7.81
C GLY A 156 7.53 -10.78 -6.30
N ARG A 157 7.18 -11.97 -5.78
CA ARG A 157 7.47 -12.37 -4.40
C ARG A 157 8.98 -12.54 -4.20
N LEU A 158 9.50 -11.90 -3.15
CA LEU A 158 10.88 -11.96 -2.70
C LEU A 158 10.98 -12.60 -1.31
N PHE A 159 10.06 -12.30 -0.40
CA PHE A 159 10.15 -12.66 1.01
C PHE A 159 9.05 -13.63 1.45
N PRO A 160 9.24 -14.38 2.55
CA PRO A 160 8.15 -15.11 3.19
C PRO A 160 7.04 -14.14 3.67
N SER A 161 5.82 -14.66 3.82
CA SER A 161 4.67 -13.83 4.20
C SER A 161 4.81 -13.28 5.64
N ASP A 162 4.21 -12.12 5.91
CA ASP A 162 4.20 -11.42 7.21
C ASP A 162 5.56 -11.41 7.95
N THR A 163 6.65 -11.15 7.20
CA THR A 163 8.04 -11.12 7.71
C THR A 163 8.57 -9.69 7.85
N LEU A 164 8.21 -8.80 6.92
CA LEU A 164 8.71 -7.43 6.88
C LEU A 164 7.89 -6.49 7.75
N HIS A 165 8.55 -5.58 8.45
CA HIS A 165 7.92 -4.52 9.23
C HIS A 165 8.01 -3.17 8.51
N ILE A 166 9.12 -2.95 7.80
CA ILE A 166 9.34 -1.78 6.94
C ILE A 166 9.77 -2.27 5.55
N VAL A 167 9.10 -1.78 4.52
CA VAL A 167 9.61 -1.77 3.13
C VAL A 167 9.94 -0.32 2.77
N HIS A 168 11.12 -0.11 2.20
CA HIS A 168 11.50 1.12 1.54
C HIS A 168 11.93 0.84 0.10
N SER A 169 11.67 1.79 -0.79
CA SER A 169 12.25 1.84 -2.12
C SER A 169 12.36 3.29 -2.55
N SER A 170 13.52 3.68 -3.08
CA SER A 170 13.77 5.03 -3.57
C SER A 170 14.38 4.98 -4.97
N TYR A 171 13.74 5.66 -5.92
CA TYR A 171 14.11 5.67 -7.34
C TYR A 171 14.10 4.29 -8.04
N GLY A 172 13.57 3.24 -7.42
CA GLY A 172 13.34 1.94 -8.07
C GLY A 172 12.11 1.92 -8.99
N LEU A 173 10.93 2.25 -8.45
CA LEU A 173 9.62 1.99 -9.10
C LEU A 173 9.27 2.78 -10.38
N HIS A 174 10.18 3.61 -10.90
CA HIS A 174 10.00 4.23 -12.22
C HIS A 174 10.59 3.38 -13.36
N TRP A 175 11.35 2.34 -13.05
CA TRP A 175 11.79 1.32 -13.99
C TRP A 175 10.71 0.24 -14.15
N LEU A 176 10.22 0.06 -15.38
CA LEU A 176 9.19 -0.94 -15.70
C LEU A 176 9.76 -2.36 -15.75
N SER A 177 8.91 -3.37 -15.58
CA SER A 177 9.30 -4.79 -15.69
C SER A 177 9.68 -5.21 -17.12
N GLN A 178 9.11 -4.53 -18.12
CA GLN A 178 9.37 -4.73 -19.54
C GLN A 178 9.13 -3.42 -20.31
N VAL A 179 9.67 -3.31 -21.53
CA VAL A 179 9.20 -2.31 -22.50
C VAL A 179 7.73 -2.62 -22.85
N PRO A 180 6.82 -1.63 -22.88
CA PRO A 180 5.44 -1.86 -23.29
C PRO A 180 5.35 -2.42 -24.71
N GLU A 181 4.56 -3.47 -24.91
CA GLU A 181 4.50 -4.17 -26.20
C GLU A 181 3.94 -3.29 -27.33
N GLY A 182 4.46 -3.47 -28.54
CA GLY A 182 4.02 -2.77 -29.74
C GLY A 182 4.52 -1.33 -29.94
N ILE A 183 5.21 -0.70 -28.98
CA ILE A 183 5.66 0.70 -29.12
C ILE A 183 6.89 0.89 -30.05
N GLU A 184 7.65 -0.19 -30.29
CA GLU A 184 8.94 -0.18 -31.00
C GLU A 184 8.91 0.52 -32.36
N LYS A 185 7.80 0.35 -33.09
CA LYS A 185 7.63 0.85 -34.47
C LYS A 185 6.85 2.16 -34.53
N THR A 186 6.28 2.60 -33.40
CA THR A 186 5.38 3.76 -33.31
C THR A 186 6.03 4.97 -32.62
N ASN A 187 6.89 4.77 -31.62
CA ASN A 187 7.60 5.85 -30.92
C ASN A 187 8.84 6.36 -31.69
N LYS A 188 8.68 6.68 -32.98
CA LYS A 188 9.78 6.96 -33.90
C LYS A 188 10.60 8.18 -33.46
N GLY A 189 11.90 7.97 -33.25
CA GLY A 189 12.87 9.02 -32.92
C GLY A 189 13.08 9.28 -31.42
N ASN A 190 12.33 8.61 -30.53
CA ASN A 190 12.41 8.79 -29.09
C ASN A 190 12.89 7.52 -28.36
N PHE A 191 13.66 7.68 -27.30
CA PHE A 191 14.07 6.56 -26.42
C PHE A 191 13.06 6.24 -25.30
N TYR A 192 12.12 7.15 -25.04
CA TYR A 192 11.11 7.08 -23.99
C TYR A 192 9.87 7.88 -24.43
N ILE A 193 8.89 8.10 -23.54
CA ILE A 193 7.82 9.08 -23.78
C ILE A 193 8.41 10.48 -23.99
N ALA A 194 7.98 11.19 -25.03
CA ALA A 194 8.31 12.58 -25.31
C ALA A 194 7.08 13.33 -25.86
N LYS A 195 7.17 14.66 -26.06
CA LYS A 195 6.08 15.47 -26.65
C LYS A 195 5.67 15.01 -28.06
N SER A 196 6.57 14.35 -28.77
CA SER A 196 6.39 13.78 -30.11
C SER A 196 5.87 12.33 -30.10
N SER A 197 5.73 11.69 -28.94
CA SER A 197 5.19 10.33 -28.83
C SER A 197 3.68 10.32 -29.13
N PRO A 198 3.19 9.40 -29.98
CA PRO A 198 1.76 9.21 -30.18
C PRO A 198 1.02 8.90 -28.86
N PRO A 199 -0.24 9.32 -28.67
CA PRO A 199 -1.01 9.02 -27.45
C PRO A 199 -1.06 7.54 -27.08
N SER A 200 -1.12 6.64 -28.07
CA SER A 200 -1.07 5.19 -27.85
C SER A 200 0.22 4.69 -27.18
N VAL A 201 1.35 5.36 -27.39
CA VAL A 201 2.61 5.07 -26.68
C VAL A 201 2.49 5.49 -25.21
N ILE A 202 1.91 6.67 -24.94
CA ILE A 202 1.67 7.16 -23.58
C ILE A 202 0.76 6.20 -22.82
N THR A 203 -0.35 5.76 -23.43
CA THR A 203 -1.27 4.76 -22.86
C THR A 203 -0.59 3.42 -22.62
N ALA A 204 0.29 2.95 -23.54
CA ALA A 204 1.01 1.70 -23.36
C ALA A 204 1.96 1.73 -22.15
N TYR A 205 2.74 2.81 -21.99
CA TYR A 205 3.58 3.02 -20.80
C TYR A 205 2.74 3.13 -19.50
N LEU A 206 1.60 3.83 -19.53
CA LEU A 206 0.72 3.94 -18.37
C LEU A 206 0.12 2.58 -17.97
N ASN A 207 -0.31 1.77 -18.93
CA ASN A 207 -0.87 0.44 -18.69
C ASN A 207 0.20 -0.52 -18.14
N GLN A 208 1.43 -0.47 -18.65
CA GLN A 208 2.55 -1.25 -18.14
C GLN A 208 2.92 -0.82 -16.71
N PHE A 209 3.00 0.49 -16.42
CA PHE A 209 3.22 1.00 -15.07
C PHE A 209 2.13 0.57 -14.08
N LYS A 210 0.86 0.57 -14.50
CA LYS A 210 -0.25 0.07 -13.68
C LYS A 210 -0.12 -1.42 -13.37
N LYS A 211 0.14 -2.25 -14.39
CA LYS A 211 0.40 -3.69 -14.24
C LYS A 211 1.54 -3.95 -13.25
N ASP A 212 2.67 -3.27 -13.44
CA ASP A 212 3.88 -3.44 -12.63
C ASP A 212 3.66 -3.00 -11.18
N LEU A 213 3.02 -1.84 -10.96
CA LEU A 213 2.79 -1.33 -9.61
C LEU A 213 1.68 -2.10 -8.86
N THR A 214 0.65 -2.63 -9.54
CA THR A 214 -0.30 -3.56 -8.92
C THR A 214 0.42 -4.82 -8.43
N VAL A 215 1.17 -5.52 -9.28
CA VAL A 215 1.87 -6.77 -8.90
C VAL A 215 2.91 -6.51 -7.81
N PHE A 216 3.60 -5.36 -7.85
CA PHE A 216 4.47 -4.93 -6.75
C PHE A 216 3.69 -4.83 -5.44
N LEU A 217 2.60 -4.06 -5.41
CA LEU A 217 1.80 -3.83 -4.20
C LEU A 217 1.22 -5.14 -3.65
N GLU A 218 0.64 -5.98 -4.51
CA GLU A 218 0.15 -7.32 -4.15
C GLU A 218 1.24 -8.14 -3.44
N CYS A 219 2.42 -8.25 -4.05
CA CYS A 219 3.55 -9.00 -3.45
C CYS A 219 4.02 -8.39 -2.12
N ARG A 220 4.10 -7.05 -2.01
CA ARG A 220 4.46 -6.38 -0.75
C ARG A 220 3.38 -6.54 0.33
N SER A 221 2.12 -6.69 -0.05
CA SER A 221 1.00 -6.88 0.87
C SER A 221 1.12 -8.23 1.60
N GLU A 222 1.56 -9.27 0.91
CA GLU A 222 1.72 -10.60 1.51
C GLU A 222 2.95 -10.65 2.44
N GLU A 223 4.00 -9.90 2.11
CA GLU A 223 5.31 -9.93 2.81
C GLU A 223 5.39 -9.04 4.05
N LEU A 224 4.68 -7.90 4.07
CA LEU A 224 4.61 -7.02 5.24
C LEU A 224 3.71 -7.62 6.32
N VAL A 225 4.05 -7.43 7.60
CA VAL A 225 3.16 -7.70 8.75
C VAL A 225 1.97 -6.72 8.74
N SER A 226 0.84 -7.11 9.34
CA SER A 226 -0.27 -6.17 9.57
C SER A 226 0.16 -4.94 10.36
N GLY A 227 -0.24 -3.75 9.91
CA GLY A 227 0.25 -2.48 10.46
C GLY A 227 1.68 -2.11 10.05
N GLY A 228 2.41 -3.02 9.39
CA GLY A 228 3.70 -2.79 8.74
C GLY A 228 3.62 -1.65 7.72
N ARG A 229 4.76 -1.01 7.49
CA ARG A 229 4.86 0.25 6.76
C ARG A 229 5.63 0.11 5.47
N MET A 230 5.16 0.82 4.46
CA MET A 230 5.88 0.98 3.20
C MET A 230 6.12 2.46 2.93
N VAL A 231 7.33 2.83 2.54
CA VAL A 231 7.68 4.20 2.11
C VAL A 231 8.33 4.14 0.74
N LEU A 232 7.71 4.77 -0.24
CA LEU A 232 8.12 4.74 -1.63
C LEU A 232 8.49 6.14 -2.08
N THR A 233 9.66 6.30 -2.69
CA THR A 233 10.07 7.52 -3.40
C THR A 233 10.30 7.19 -4.87
N LEU A 234 9.66 7.90 -5.78
CA LEU A 234 9.80 7.69 -7.23
C LEU A 234 9.88 9.02 -7.98
N VAL A 235 10.57 9.01 -9.13
CA VAL A 235 10.50 10.11 -10.10
C VAL A 235 9.06 10.19 -10.54
N GLY A 236 8.41 11.26 -10.11
CA GLY A 236 7.00 11.50 -10.31
C GLY A 236 6.81 12.63 -11.29
N ARG A 237 5.54 12.97 -11.45
CA ARG A 237 5.10 14.15 -12.18
C ARG A 237 3.72 14.60 -11.55
N SER A 238 2.80 15.33 -12.22
CA SER A 238 1.59 16.01 -11.68
C SER A 238 0.39 16.09 -12.69
N SER A 239 0.38 16.93 -13.73
CA SER A 239 -0.63 17.04 -14.83
C SER A 239 -0.58 16.04 -16.01
N LEU A 240 -1.74 15.61 -16.52
CA LEU A 240 -1.92 14.61 -17.59
C LEU A 240 -1.70 15.11 -19.03
N GLU A 241 -1.74 16.43 -19.29
CA GLU A 241 -2.04 16.95 -20.64
C GLU A 241 -0.82 17.20 -21.54
N ASP A 242 0.37 17.43 -20.98
CA ASP A 242 1.59 17.68 -21.76
C ASP A 242 2.73 16.76 -21.29
N PRO A 243 3.24 15.81 -22.12
CA PRO A 243 4.34 14.91 -21.77
C PRO A 243 5.67 15.59 -21.38
N THR A 244 5.79 16.90 -21.59
CA THR A 244 6.95 17.73 -21.25
C THR A 244 6.69 18.81 -20.20
N SER A 245 5.44 18.95 -19.74
CA SER A 245 5.21 19.57 -18.43
C SER A 245 5.91 18.73 -17.35
N LYS A 246 6.22 19.29 -16.17
CA LYS A 246 6.99 18.57 -15.10
C LYS A 246 6.10 17.55 -14.38
N GLU A 247 5.36 16.78 -15.20
CA GLU A 247 3.96 16.38 -15.00
C GLU A 247 3.55 15.13 -15.87
N CYS A 248 2.66 14.12 -15.66
CA CYS A 248 1.60 13.58 -14.73
C CYS A 248 1.88 12.71 -13.45
N CYS A 249 1.03 12.75 -12.41
CA CYS A 249 0.95 11.76 -11.31
C CYS A 249 -0.31 10.86 -11.40
N SER A 250 -0.15 9.56 -11.62
CA SER A 250 -1.26 8.61 -11.93
C SER A 250 -1.48 7.48 -10.90
N VAL A 251 -0.85 7.54 -9.72
CA VAL A 251 -0.93 6.46 -8.71
C VAL A 251 -2.36 6.28 -8.15
N TRP A 252 -3.22 7.30 -8.23
CA TRP A 252 -4.58 7.32 -7.68
C TRP A 252 -5.55 6.31 -8.31
N GLU A 253 -5.25 5.83 -9.52
CA GLU A 253 -6.13 4.92 -10.27
C GLU A 253 -5.94 3.44 -9.90
N LEU A 254 -5.00 3.14 -9.00
CA LEU A 254 -4.73 1.78 -8.53
C LEU A 254 -5.68 1.41 -7.39
N ARG A 255 -6.67 0.56 -7.71
CA ARG A 255 -7.62 -0.03 -6.74
C ARG A 255 -7.01 -1.13 -5.86
N GLU A 256 -5.72 -1.04 -5.54
CA GLU A 256 -5.06 -1.97 -4.64
C GLU A 256 -5.45 -1.63 -3.19
N GLY A 257 -6.34 -2.45 -2.62
CA GLY A 257 -6.97 -2.19 -1.32
C GLY A 257 -6.16 -2.64 -0.11
N SER A 258 -4.98 -3.22 -0.30
CA SER A 258 -4.15 -3.74 0.79
C SER A 258 -3.55 -2.63 1.63
N PHE A 259 -3.29 -1.47 1.02
CA PHE A 259 -2.56 -0.37 1.63
C PHE A 259 -3.42 0.88 1.90
N ARG A 260 -3.42 1.34 3.14
CA ARG A 260 -3.89 2.69 3.47
C ARG A 260 -2.74 3.68 3.34
N VAL A 261 -2.88 4.67 2.45
CA VAL A 261 -2.00 5.84 2.41
C VAL A 261 -2.08 6.61 3.73
N ASN A 262 -0.92 6.84 4.36
CA ASN A 262 -0.77 7.62 5.58
C ASN A 262 -0.48 9.09 5.26
N GLN A 263 0.42 9.31 4.30
CA GLN A 263 0.96 10.62 3.93
C GLN A 263 1.50 10.56 2.51
N LEU A 264 1.43 11.70 1.83
CA LEU A 264 1.76 11.88 0.43
C LEU A 264 2.37 13.28 0.27
N GLU A 265 3.58 13.38 -0.29
CA GLU A 265 4.27 14.65 -0.50
C GLU A 265 4.93 14.65 -1.89
N THR A 266 4.74 15.72 -2.68
CA THR A 266 5.54 16.00 -3.88
C THR A 266 6.63 17.01 -3.55
N PHE A 267 7.84 16.80 -4.07
CA PHE A 267 8.96 17.72 -3.88
C PHE A 267 9.80 17.83 -5.14
N HIS A 268 10.50 18.96 -5.28
CA HIS A 268 11.33 19.29 -6.43
C HIS A 268 12.80 19.33 -6.03
N VAL A 269 13.67 18.87 -6.93
CA VAL A 269 15.13 18.83 -6.76
C VAL A 269 15.76 19.23 -8.08
N ASN A 270 16.82 20.05 -8.06
CA ASN A 270 17.57 20.35 -9.28
C ASN A 270 18.31 19.08 -9.78
N TRP A 271 18.68 19.01 -11.07
CA TRP A 271 19.35 17.82 -11.64
C TRP A 271 20.74 17.56 -11.03
N ASP A 272 21.39 18.60 -10.50
CA ASP A 272 22.63 18.56 -9.71
C ASP A 272 22.40 18.27 -8.20
N GLY A 273 21.16 17.97 -7.79
CA GLY A 273 20.83 17.58 -6.43
C GLY A 273 20.67 18.75 -5.45
N SER A 274 20.82 20.01 -5.87
CA SER A 274 20.62 21.17 -4.99
C SER A 274 19.13 21.43 -4.68
N ASP A 275 18.89 22.23 -3.64
CA ASP A 275 17.55 22.73 -3.30
C ASP A 275 17.16 23.84 -4.29
N PRO A 276 16.05 23.74 -5.03
CA PRO A 276 15.64 24.75 -6.02
C PRO A 276 15.38 26.15 -5.46
N LYS A 277 15.50 26.35 -4.13
CA LYS A 277 15.39 27.61 -3.36
C LYS A 277 16.70 28.12 -2.77
N GLU A 278 17.80 27.37 -2.81
CA GLU A 278 19.12 27.85 -2.37
C GLU A 278 19.87 28.57 -3.51
N ASP A 279 19.49 28.31 -4.76
CA ASP A 279 20.05 28.92 -5.97
C ASP A 279 19.30 30.21 -6.42
N GLU A 280 19.18 31.21 -5.54
CA GLU A 280 18.90 32.60 -5.96
C GLU A 280 20.18 33.44 -6.15
N ASP A 281 21.24 33.19 -5.38
CA ASP A 281 22.57 33.84 -5.50
C ASP A 281 23.69 32.90 -6.02
N SER A 282 23.38 31.61 -6.20
CA SER A 282 24.36 30.57 -6.55
C SER A 282 24.40 30.31 -8.06
N VAL A 283 25.26 31.06 -8.76
CA VAL A 283 25.66 30.72 -10.14
C VAL A 283 26.67 29.57 -10.08
N ILE A 284 26.15 28.34 -10.03
CA ILE A 284 26.93 27.14 -10.27
C ILE A 284 27.59 27.27 -11.66
N ASP A 285 28.87 26.90 -11.76
CA ASP A 285 29.51 26.79 -13.08
C ASP A 285 28.77 25.72 -13.90
N ASN A 286 27.97 26.19 -14.88
CA ASN A 286 27.09 25.36 -15.70
C ASN A 286 27.84 24.20 -16.37
N LEU A 287 29.14 24.36 -16.65
CA LEU A 287 30.00 23.30 -17.19
C LEU A 287 30.22 22.17 -16.17
N SER A 288 30.45 22.50 -14.90
CA SER A 288 30.65 21.55 -13.80
C SER A 288 29.36 20.79 -13.46
N GLY A 289 28.24 21.51 -13.33
CA GLY A 289 26.92 20.91 -13.11
C GLY A 289 26.53 19.96 -14.25
N ALA A 290 26.61 20.42 -15.50
CA ALA A 290 26.33 19.59 -16.66
C ALA A 290 27.30 18.41 -16.83
N TYR A 291 28.58 18.57 -16.47
CA TYR A 291 29.54 17.46 -16.42
C TYR A 291 29.09 16.37 -15.45
N HIS A 292 28.64 16.74 -14.25
CA HIS A 292 28.14 15.79 -13.25
C HIS A 292 26.87 15.09 -13.73
N ILE A 293 25.85 15.85 -14.15
CA ILE A 293 24.56 15.33 -14.63
C ILE A 293 24.75 14.37 -15.82
N ALA A 294 25.63 14.70 -16.77
CA ALA A 294 25.93 13.84 -17.91
C ALA A 294 26.60 12.52 -17.50
N ASN A 295 27.40 12.51 -16.41
CA ASN A 295 28.00 11.29 -15.89
C ASN A 295 26.98 10.44 -15.10
N VAL A 296 26.06 11.07 -14.37
CA VAL A 296 24.93 10.44 -13.68
C VAL A 296 23.99 9.75 -14.70
N PHE A 297 23.63 10.44 -15.79
CA PHE A 297 22.84 9.87 -16.88
C PHE A 297 23.59 8.78 -17.66
N ARG A 298 24.91 8.94 -17.84
CA ARG A 298 25.80 7.90 -18.39
C ARG A 298 25.86 6.66 -17.51
N ALA A 299 25.86 6.81 -16.18
CA ALA A 299 25.89 5.68 -15.25
C ALA A 299 24.65 4.80 -15.46
N THR A 300 23.44 5.36 -15.35
CA THR A 300 22.18 4.61 -15.49
C THR A 300 21.91 4.09 -16.90
N SER A 301 22.18 4.91 -17.94
CA SER A 301 21.71 4.60 -19.30
C SER A 301 22.74 3.81 -20.14
N LYS A 302 24.04 3.82 -19.79
CA LYS A 302 25.07 3.16 -20.59
C LYS A 302 24.86 1.65 -20.75
N PRO A 303 24.44 0.85 -19.75
CA PRO A 303 24.24 -0.59 -19.95
C PRO A 303 23.20 -0.90 -21.04
N LEU A 304 22.01 -0.27 -20.95
CA LEU A 304 20.92 -0.42 -21.92
C LEU A 304 21.34 0.04 -23.32
N LEU A 305 21.92 1.23 -23.42
CA LEU A 305 22.34 1.80 -24.71
C LEU A 305 23.52 1.05 -25.33
N ALA A 306 24.45 0.51 -24.52
CA ALA A 306 25.56 -0.30 -25.00
C ALA A 306 25.14 -1.69 -25.49
N ASN A 307 24.08 -2.25 -24.90
CA ASN A 307 23.49 -3.51 -25.37
C ASN A 307 22.73 -3.31 -26.70
N HIS A 308 22.01 -2.19 -26.86
CA HIS A 308 21.22 -1.91 -28.06
C HIS A 308 22.04 -1.35 -29.24
N PHE A 309 23.02 -0.46 -28.99
CA PHE A 309 23.80 0.24 -30.03
C PHE A 309 25.27 -0.17 -30.10
N GLY A 310 25.71 -1.11 -29.26
CA GLY A 310 27.10 -1.53 -29.14
C GLY A 310 27.93 -0.60 -28.24
N LYS A 311 28.98 -1.16 -27.63
CA LYS A 311 29.84 -0.45 -26.66
C LYS A 311 30.65 0.69 -27.31
N GLU A 312 31.04 0.55 -28.58
CA GLU A 312 31.96 1.43 -29.29
C GLU A 312 31.46 2.88 -29.44
N VAL A 313 30.16 3.08 -29.62
CA VAL A 313 29.58 4.42 -29.84
C VAL A 313 29.29 5.18 -28.53
N MET A 314 29.39 4.52 -27.37
CA MET A 314 28.99 5.07 -26.07
C MET A 314 29.76 6.32 -25.67
N ASP A 315 31.09 6.33 -25.82
CA ASP A 315 31.91 7.48 -25.39
C ASP A 315 31.62 8.74 -26.24
N LYS A 316 31.41 8.55 -27.54
CA LYS A 316 31.00 9.63 -28.47
C LYS A 316 29.57 10.09 -28.23
N LEU A 317 28.67 9.20 -27.85
CA LEU A 317 27.28 9.50 -27.49
C LEU A 317 27.21 10.34 -26.20
N PHE A 318 27.89 9.90 -25.13
CA PHE A 318 27.84 10.60 -23.85
C PHE A 318 28.67 11.90 -23.83
N GLY A 319 29.72 12.03 -24.66
CA GLY A 319 30.37 13.32 -24.91
C GLY A 319 29.38 14.37 -25.44
N ARG A 320 28.63 14.02 -26.49
CA ARG A 320 27.57 14.86 -27.06
C ARG A 320 26.39 15.09 -26.11
N CYS A 321 26.06 14.10 -25.29
CA CYS A 321 25.05 14.24 -24.26
C CYS A 321 25.44 15.34 -23.25
N ARG A 322 26.70 15.39 -22.82
CA ARG A 322 27.23 16.46 -21.95
C ARG A 322 27.15 17.84 -22.59
N GLU A 323 27.54 17.96 -23.86
CA GLU A 323 27.44 19.21 -24.63
C GLU A 323 25.98 19.74 -24.63
N ARG A 324 25.01 18.86 -24.91
CA ARG A 324 23.58 19.22 -24.93
C ARG A 324 22.98 19.50 -23.55
N ILE A 325 23.44 18.84 -22.49
CA ILE A 325 23.01 19.14 -21.11
C ILE A 325 23.51 20.52 -20.68
N ALA A 326 24.76 20.89 -21.02
CA ALA A 326 25.31 22.21 -20.74
C ALA A 326 24.57 23.32 -21.49
N GLU A 327 24.29 23.11 -22.78
CA GLU A 327 23.46 24.01 -23.59
C GLU A 327 22.06 24.19 -22.97
N TYR A 328 21.34 23.10 -22.71
CA TYR A 328 19.98 23.12 -22.15
C TYR A 328 19.90 23.83 -20.79
N ALA A 329 20.86 23.58 -19.89
CA ALA A 329 20.93 24.19 -18.57
C ALA A 329 21.07 25.73 -18.58
N THR A 330 21.56 26.33 -19.68
CA THR A 330 21.60 27.80 -19.82
C THR A 330 20.26 28.41 -20.25
N THR A 331 19.28 27.58 -20.64
CA THR A 331 17.97 28.02 -21.18
C THR A 331 16.76 27.58 -20.36
N GLU A 332 16.86 26.48 -19.60
CA GLU A 332 15.72 25.81 -18.97
C GLU A 332 16.04 25.33 -17.55
N LYS A 333 15.11 25.52 -16.59
CA LYS A 333 15.36 25.10 -15.19
C LYS A 333 15.32 23.58 -15.05
N THR A 334 16.49 22.98 -14.86
CA THR A 334 16.77 21.53 -14.79
C THR A 334 16.32 20.92 -13.45
N VAL A 335 15.07 20.46 -13.37
CA VAL A 335 14.43 19.98 -12.12
C VAL A 335 13.76 18.62 -12.34
N PHE A 336 13.89 17.74 -11.34
CA PHE A 336 13.05 16.54 -11.17
C PHE A 336 11.87 16.83 -10.24
N ALA A 337 10.69 16.35 -10.60
CA ALA A 337 9.55 16.22 -9.70
C ALA A 337 9.58 14.82 -9.07
N ASN A 338 9.45 14.73 -7.76
CA ASN A 338 9.55 13.47 -7.02
C ASN A 338 8.33 13.29 -6.11
N LEU A 339 7.80 12.06 -6.08
CA LEU A 339 6.67 11.69 -5.25
C LEU A 339 7.17 10.82 -4.09
N VAL A 340 6.79 11.18 -2.86
CA VAL A 340 6.92 10.33 -1.67
C VAL A 340 5.55 9.86 -1.21
N ILE A 341 5.41 8.55 -0.98
CA ILE A 341 4.20 7.93 -0.43
C ILE A 341 4.57 7.14 0.83
N SER A 342 3.86 7.36 1.94
CA SER A 342 3.88 6.45 3.10
C SER A 342 2.57 5.69 3.18
N MET A 343 2.64 4.38 3.38
CA MET A 343 1.50 3.47 3.39
C MET A 343 1.57 2.47 4.56
N THR A 344 0.42 1.88 4.90
CA THR A 344 0.26 0.87 5.96
C THR A 344 -0.50 -0.35 5.43
N LYS A 345 0.02 -1.58 5.60
CA LYS A 345 -0.76 -2.81 5.34
C LYS A 345 -1.98 -2.83 6.26
N THR A 346 -3.17 -2.91 5.68
CA THR A 346 -4.42 -2.83 6.42
C THR A 346 -4.81 -4.16 7.07
N ALA A 347 -5.56 -4.09 8.17
CA ALA A 347 -5.95 -5.26 8.94
C ALA A 347 -7.00 -6.16 8.27
N ILE A 348 -7.70 -5.66 7.24
CA ILE A 348 -8.78 -6.38 6.53
C ILE A 348 -8.27 -7.66 5.83
N LEU A 349 -6.97 -7.70 5.51
CA LEU A 349 -6.28 -8.85 4.95
C LEU A 349 -5.90 -9.94 5.98
N ILE A 350 -5.79 -9.63 7.28
CA ILE A 350 -5.56 -10.68 8.30
C ILE A 350 -6.71 -11.70 8.26
N THR A 351 -7.93 -11.21 8.04
CA THR A 351 -9.13 -12.03 7.95
C THR A 351 -9.37 -12.65 6.58
N ARG A 352 -8.56 -12.33 5.55
CA ARG A 352 -8.74 -12.91 4.20
C ARG A 352 -8.68 -14.45 4.23
N PRO A 353 -7.67 -15.13 4.80
CA PRO A 353 -7.67 -16.59 4.90
C PRO A 353 -8.89 -17.17 5.64
N ILE A 354 -9.44 -16.44 6.62
CA ILE A 354 -10.63 -16.86 7.40
C ILE A 354 -11.90 -16.73 6.55
N VAL A 355 -12.00 -15.68 5.70
CA VAL A 355 -13.08 -15.52 4.72
C VAL A 355 -12.99 -16.60 3.64
N GLU A 356 -11.79 -16.87 3.11
CA GLU A 356 -11.53 -17.90 2.11
C GLU A 356 -11.85 -19.31 2.64
N GLU A 357 -11.42 -19.67 3.87
CA GLU A 357 -11.80 -20.92 4.52
C GLU A 357 -13.32 -21.02 4.73
N ALA A 358 -13.97 -19.93 5.17
CA ALA A 358 -15.41 -19.90 5.42
C ALA A 358 -16.22 -20.16 4.13
N ILE A 359 -15.89 -19.51 3.02
CA ILE A 359 -16.58 -19.74 1.74
C ILE A 359 -16.26 -21.13 1.16
N LEU A 360 -15.01 -21.61 1.24
CA LEU A 360 -14.67 -22.97 0.81
C LEU A 360 -15.39 -24.06 1.65
N ASN A 361 -15.63 -23.81 2.94
CA ASN A 361 -16.44 -24.69 3.79
C ASN A 361 -17.93 -24.71 3.42
N ILE A 362 -18.46 -23.61 2.88
CA ILE A 362 -19.84 -23.54 2.35
C ILE A 362 -19.90 -24.27 1.01
N LEU A 363 -19.02 -23.93 0.07
CA LEU A 363 -18.98 -24.48 -1.29
C LEU A 363 -18.78 -26.00 -1.30
N SER A 364 -17.91 -26.53 -0.44
CA SER A 364 -17.70 -27.98 -0.34
C SER A 364 -18.98 -28.74 0.06
N LYS A 365 -19.83 -28.16 0.92
CA LYS A 365 -21.12 -28.76 1.27
C LYS A 365 -22.11 -28.69 0.11
N LEU A 366 -22.28 -27.51 -0.50
CA LEU A 366 -23.21 -27.31 -1.63
C LEU A 366 -22.93 -28.29 -2.78
N TYR A 367 -21.67 -28.39 -3.21
CA TYR A 367 -21.31 -29.28 -4.32
C TYR A 367 -21.40 -30.76 -3.93
N ASN A 368 -20.99 -31.16 -2.72
CA ASN A 368 -21.09 -32.56 -2.27
C ASN A 368 -22.55 -33.05 -2.14
N THR A 369 -23.49 -32.18 -1.77
CA THR A 369 -24.93 -32.54 -1.74
C THR A 369 -25.52 -32.71 -3.13
N THR A 370 -25.03 -31.97 -4.13
CA THR A 370 -25.55 -31.99 -5.50
C THR A 370 -25.37 -33.36 -6.19
N THR A 371 -24.30 -34.09 -5.85
CA THR A 371 -24.00 -35.42 -6.42
C THR A 371 -25.09 -36.47 -6.14
N ILE A 372 -25.92 -36.28 -5.11
CA ILE A 372 -26.96 -37.25 -4.70
C ILE A 372 -28.30 -37.02 -5.43
N SER A 373 -28.56 -35.81 -5.94
CA SER A 373 -29.86 -35.46 -6.55
C SER A 373 -29.94 -35.63 -8.08
N ALA A 374 -28.95 -36.26 -8.70
CA ALA A 374 -28.84 -36.37 -10.17
C ALA A 374 -29.98 -37.15 -10.85
N ALA A 375 -30.85 -37.83 -10.09
CA ALA A 375 -31.93 -38.67 -10.62
C ALA A 375 -33.24 -37.93 -10.95
N THR A 376 -33.51 -36.72 -10.41
CA THR A 376 -34.85 -36.10 -10.52
C THR A 376 -34.87 -34.57 -10.66
N SER A 377 -35.21 -34.12 -11.87
CA SER A 377 -35.73 -32.80 -12.23
C SER A 377 -34.75 -31.61 -12.24
N LYS A 378 -35.21 -30.51 -12.86
CA LYS A 378 -34.49 -29.27 -13.23
C LYS A 378 -33.31 -28.92 -12.32
N LEU A 379 -32.14 -28.74 -12.94
CA LEU A 379 -30.93 -28.18 -12.31
C LEU A 379 -31.28 -26.86 -11.61
N ARG A 380 -31.42 -26.91 -10.28
CA ARG A 380 -31.70 -25.72 -9.46
C ARG A 380 -30.47 -24.84 -9.48
N LYS A 381 -30.57 -23.65 -10.07
CA LYS A 381 -29.52 -22.62 -9.93
C LYS A 381 -29.30 -22.39 -8.44
N THR A 382 -28.06 -22.57 -7.99
CA THR A 382 -27.68 -22.25 -6.61
C THR A 382 -27.46 -20.75 -6.53
N THR A 383 -28.22 -20.06 -5.68
CA THR A 383 -28.03 -18.63 -5.42
C THR A 383 -27.19 -18.47 -4.15
N ILE A 384 -26.05 -17.79 -4.21
CA ILE A 384 -25.18 -17.53 -3.06
C ILE A 384 -25.39 -16.09 -2.59
N GLY A 385 -25.91 -15.93 -1.37
CA GLY A 385 -26.06 -14.64 -0.70
C GLY A 385 -24.82 -14.24 0.10
N ILE A 386 -24.27 -13.07 -0.17
CA ILE A 386 -23.12 -12.46 0.50
C ILE A 386 -23.60 -11.15 1.11
N ALA A 387 -23.31 -10.88 2.39
CA ALA A 387 -23.59 -9.58 3.00
C ALA A 387 -22.36 -8.98 3.70
N GLU A 388 -22.07 -7.71 3.41
CA GLU A 388 -21.09 -6.87 4.14
C GLU A 388 -21.86 -5.90 5.04
N LEU A 389 -21.58 -5.90 6.35
CA LEU A 389 -22.37 -5.15 7.34
C LEU A 389 -21.56 -4.02 8.00
N GLY A 390 -22.04 -2.79 7.85
CA GLY A 390 -21.32 -1.55 8.16
C GLY A 390 -20.31 -1.19 7.06
N CYS A 391 -20.70 -1.31 5.79
CA CYS A 391 -19.83 -1.02 4.66
C CYS A 391 -19.56 0.49 4.51
N SER A 392 -18.31 0.92 4.74
CA SER A 392 -17.91 2.30 4.50
C SER A 392 -18.08 2.69 3.02
N SER A 393 -18.26 3.99 2.75
CA SER A 393 -18.59 4.55 1.42
C SER A 393 -17.50 4.40 0.34
N GLY A 394 -16.44 3.61 0.58
CA GLY A 394 -15.27 3.48 -0.29
C GLY A 394 -14.93 2.02 -0.66
N PRO A 395 -13.91 1.81 -1.51
CA PRO A 395 -13.69 0.54 -2.22
C PRO A 395 -13.41 -0.67 -1.33
N ASN A 396 -12.99 -0.47 -0.07
CA ASN A 396 -12.79 -1.54 0.92
C ASN A 396 -14.03 -2.45 1.09
N ALA A 397 -15.24 -1.91 0.90
CA ALA A 397 -16.49 -2.67 0.97
C ALA A 397 -16.63 -3.72 -0.15
N LEU A 398 -16.02 -3.49 -1.31
CA LEU A 398 -16.02 -4.41 -2.44
C LEU A 398 -14.82 -5.36 -2.42
N LEU A 399 -13.74 -5.00 -1.72
CA LEU A 399 -12.50 -5.77 -1.61
C LEU A 399 -12.70 -7.17 -0.99
N VAL A 400 -13.48 -7.25 0.09
CA VAL A 400 -13.80 -8.55 0.72
C VAL A 400 -14.75 -9.37 -0.15
N VAL A 401 -15.65 -8.70 -0.87
CA VAL A 401 -16.52 -9.35 -1.84
C VAL A 401 -15.71 -9.97 -2.97
N SER A 402 -14.73 -9.28 -3.57
CA SER A 402 -13.88 -9.85 -4.62
C SER A 402 -13.21 -11.16 -4.18
N TYR A 403 -12.59 -11.22 -3.00
CA TYR A 403 -11.97 -12.45 -2.50
C TYR A 403 -12.98 -13.62 -2.38
N ILE A 404 -14.21 -13.34 -1.97
CA ILE A 404 -15.29 -14.34 -1.92
C ILE A 404 -15.65 -14.81 -3.34
N LEU A 405 -15.75 -13.90 -4.32
CA LEU A 405 -16.03 -14.26 -5.72
C LEU A 405 -14.89 -15.06 -6.35
N ASP A 406 -13.64 -14.68 -6.10
CA ASP A 406 -12.44 -15.38 -6.57
C ASP A 406 -12.41 -16.83 -6.05
N CYS A 407 -12.74 -17.05 -4.77
CA CYS A 407 -12.88 -18.40 -4.24
C CYS A 407 -14.01 -19.19 -4.90
N ILE A 408 -15.16 -18.57 -5.16
CA ILE A 408 -16.29 -19.23 -5.84
C ILE A 408 -15.91 -19.60 -7.28
N TYR A 409 -15.28 -18.69 -8.03
CA TYR A 409 -14.82 -18.89 -9.40
C TYR A 409 -13.77 -20.00 -9.48
N ASN A 410 -12.69 -19.90 -8.71
CA ASN A 410 -11.62 -20.90 -8.70
C ASN A 410 -12.13 -22.29 -8.31
N ARG A 411 -13.02 -22.37 -7.31
CA ARG A 411 -13.61 -23.65 -6.87
C ARG A 411 -14.54 -24.27 -7.92
N HIS A 412 -15.23 -23.44 -8.70
CA HIS A 412 -16.06 -23.84 -9.85
C HIS A 412 -15.21 -24.35 -11.02
N CYS A 413 -14.15 -23.64 -11.39
CA CYS A 413 -13.22 -24.05 -12.45
C CYS A 413 -12.56 -25.41 -12.15
N GLN A 414 -12.34 -25.72 -10.85
CA GLN A 414 -11.86 -27.02 -10.38
C GLN A 414 -12.92 -28.14 -10.39
N SER A 415 -14.22 -27.84 -10.48
CA SER A 415 -15.30 -28.85 -10.38
C SER A 415 -16.14 -29.05 -11.63
N GLY A 416 -16.05 -28.15 -12.63
CA GLY A 416 -16.88 -28.24 -13.85
C GLY A 416 -18.39 -28.20 -13.57
N SER A 417 -18.78 -27.59 -12.44
CA SER A 417 -20.19 -27.44 -12.04
C SER A 417 -20.87 -26.32 -12.86
N ALA A 418 -22.16 -26.06 -12.61
CA ALA A 418 -22.77 -24.81 -13.10
C ALA A 418 -22.39 -23.63 -12.19
N THR A 419 -22.26 -22.43 -12.75
CA THR A 419 -22.00 -21.23 -11.95
C THR A 419 -23.22 -20.82 -11.12
N PRO A 420 -23.02 -20.43 -9.84
CA PRO A 420 -24.10 -19.92 -9.00
C PRO A 420 -24.50 -18.49 -9.39
N GLU A 421 -25.75 -18.12 -9.12
CA GLU A 421 -26.17 -16.71 -9.15
C GLU A 421 -25.72 -16.03 -7.85
N ILE A 422 -25.08 -14.86 -7.93
CA ILE A 422 -24.50 -14.19 -6.76
C ILE A 422 -25.37 -12.98 -6.38
N LEU A 423 -25.76 -12.92 -5.11
CA LEU A 423 -26.40 -11.74 -4.51
C LEU A 423 -25.44 -11.11 -3.49
N VAL A 424 -25.00 -9.88 -3.76
CA VAL A 424 -24.14 -9.10 -2.85
C VAL A 424 -24.96 -7.99 -2.21
N PHE A 425 -25.05 -8.00 -0.89
CA PHE A 425 -25.70 -6.98 -0.09
C PHE A 425 -24.68 -6.12 0.64
N LEU A 426 -24.65 -4.83 0.34
CA LEU A 426 -23.80 -3.85 0.99
C LEU A 426 -24.66 -3.06 1.99
N ASN A 427 -24.54 -3.36 3.28
CA ASN A 427 -25.34 -2.73 4.34
C ASN A 427 -24.54 -1.69 5.13
N ASP A 428 -25.14 -0.52 5.33
CA ASP A 428 -24.76 0.42 6.38
C ASP A 428 -26.00 1.26 6.78
N LEU A 429 -25.87 2.17 7.74
CA LEU A 429 -26.93 3.09 8.16
C LEU A 429 -27.43 3.97 6.98
N PRO A 430 -28.71 4.41 6.99
CA PRO A 430 -29.27 5.24 5.90
C PRO A 430 -28.60 6.60 5.66
N GLY A 431 -27.66 7.02 6.51
CA GLY A 431 -26.85 8.23 6.34
C GLY A 431 -25.51 8.02 5.62
N ASN A 432 -25.16 6.79 5.23
CA ASN A 432 -23.95 6.47 4.48
C ASN A 432 -24.06 6.95 3.01
N ASP A 433 -22.95 7.38 2.40
CA ASP A 433 -22.93 7.74 0.98
C ASP A 433 -22.85 6.51 0.06
N PHE A 434 -24.00 5.83 -0.06
CA PHE A 434 -24.18 4.76 -1.03
C PHE A 434 -23.94 5.23 -2.49
N ASN A 435 -24.06 6.52 -2.81
CA ASN A 435 -23.83 6.99 -4.19
C ASN A 435 -22.36 6.91 -4.59
N THR A 436 -21.42 7.15 -3.66
CA THR A 436 -20.00 6.95 -3.94
C THR A 436 -19.65 5.47 -4.01
N LEU A 437 -20.21 4.64 -3.12
CA LEU A 437 -20.07 3.18 -3.20
C LEU A 437 -20.60 2.61 -4.54
N PHE A 438 -21.76 3.07 -5.02
CA PHE A 438 -22.33 2.61 -6.29
C PHE A 438 -21.54 3.07 -7.54
N LYS A 439 -20.76 4.16 -7.48
CA LYS A 439 -19.82 4.51 -8.57
C LYS A 439 -18.71 3.46 -8.67
N ASP A 440 -18.24 2.93 -7.53
CA ASP A 440 -17.18 1.91 -7.52
C ASP A 440 -17.65 0.53 -8.02
N VAL A 441 -18.94 0.20 -7.82
CA VAL A 441 -19.58 -1.06 -8.28
C VAL A 441 -19.44 -1.27 -9.78
N GLY A 442 -19.56 -0.23 -10.61
CA GLY A 442 -19.43 -0.36 -12.07
C GLY A 442 -18.07 -0.95 -12.47
N GLY A 443 -16.99 -0.28 -12.06
CA GLY A 443 -15.63 -0.76 -12.33
C GLY A 443 -15.28 -2.09 -11.62
N PHE A 444 -15.96 -2.44 -10.52
CA PHE A 444 -15.83 -3.75 -9.88
C PHE A 444 -16.47 -4.87 -10.73
N CYS A 445 -17.66 -4.63 -11.30
CA CYS A 445 -18.31 -5.58 -12.20
C CYS A 445 -17.55 -5.76 -13.52
N ASP A 446 -16.94 -4.69 -14.06
CA ASP A 446 -16.13 -4.77 -15.27
C ASP A 446 -14.78 -5.46 -15.03
N GLU A 447 -14.14 -5.24 -13.87
CA GLU A 447 -12.94 -5.97 -13.48
C GLU A 447 -13.22 -7.46 -13.24
N LEU A 448 -14.34 -7.79 -12.59
CA LEU A 448 -14.79 -9.18 -12.42
C LEU A 448 -14.96 -9.88 -13.79
N ARG A 449 -15.65 -9.23 -14.75
CA ARG A 449 -15.74 -9.75 -16.14
C ARG A 449 -14.36 -9.93 -16.79
N ARG A 450 -13.42 -9.02 -16.53
CA ARG A 450 -12.05 -9.07 -17.07
C ARG A 450 -11.23 -10.23 -16.49
N THR A 451 -11.45 -10.61 -15.24
CA THR A 451 -10.71 -11.71 -14.56
C THR A 451 -11.37 -13.08 -14.73
N THR A 452 -12.70 -13.16 -14.72
CA THR A 452 -13.45 -14.44 -14.78
C THR A 452 -14.05 -14.74 -16.16
N GLY A 453 -14.06 -13.77 -17.08
CA GLY A 453 -14.74 -13.86 -18.37
C GLY A 453 -16.27 -13.90 -18.26
N ASP A 454 -16.93 -14.00 -19.43
CA ASP A 454 -18.40 -14.12 -19.55
C ASP A 454 -18.97 -15.44 -19.00
N GLY A 455 -18.11 -16.36 -18.55
CA GLY A 455 -18.51 -17.66 -18.00
C GLY A 455 -18.92 -17.63 -16.53
N PHE A 456 -18.63 -16.55 -15.79
CA PHE A 456 -19.00 -16.46 -14.37
C PHE A 456 -20.49 -16.15 -14.20
N GLY A 457 -21.07 -16.64 -13.09
CA GLY A 457 -22.50 -16.51 -12.83
C GLY A 457 -22.91 -15.05 -12.60
N PRO A 458 -24.19 -14.70 -12.88
CA PRO A 458 -24.63 -13.31 -12.80
C PRO A 458 -24.52 -12.80 -11.37
N CYS A 459 -23.82 -11.68 -11.20
CA CYS A 459 -23.58 -11.03 -9.91
C CYS A 459 -24.44 -9.77 -9.79
N PHE A 460 -25.30 -9.74 -8.78
CA PHE A 460 -26.20 -8.63 -8.50
C PHE A 460 -25.79 -7.95 -7.20
N VAL A 461 -25.43 -6.67 -7.26
CA VAL A 461 -25.00 -5.87 -6.10
C VAL A 461 -26.14 -4.94 -5.69
N SER A 462 -26.48 -4.90 -4.40
CA SER A 462 -27.54 -4.07 -3.83
C SER A 462 -27.10 -3.37 -2.54
N GLY A 463 -27.45 -2.10 -2.39
CA GLY A 463 -27.31 -1.38 -1.12
C GLY A 463 -28.50 -1.64 -0.21
N THR A 464 -28.26 -2.00 1.04
CA THR A 464 -29.30 -2.30 2.05
C THR A 464 -29.20 -1.29 3.21
N PRO A 465 -29.86 -0.12 3.13
CA PRO A 465 -29.77 0.91 4.16
C PRO A 465 -30.54 0.51 5.43
N GLY A 466 -29.85 0.41 6.57
CA GLY A 466 -30.45 0.05 7.85
C GLY A 466 -29.43 -0.35 8.91
N THR A 467 -29.86 -0.46 10.17
CA THR A 467 -28.98 -0.96 11.23
C THR A 467 -28.93 -2.48 11.25
N PHE A 468 -27.72 -3.07 11.27
CA PHE A 468 -27.54 -4.50 11.51
C PHE A 468 -27.94 -4.95 12.92
N TYR A 469 -28.35 -4.04 13.81
CA TYR A 469 -29.01 -4.39 15.07
C TYR A 469 -30.53 -4.62 14.94
N GLY A 470 -31.02 -4.87 13.72
CA GLY A 470 -32.32 -5.46 13.43
C GLY A 470 -32.24 -6.48 12.28
N ARG A 471 -33.39 -7.02 11.87
CA ARG A 471 -33.53 -7.78 10.63
C ARG A 471 -33.35 -6.83 9.43
N LEU A 472 -32.59 -7.28 8.43
CA LEU A 472 -32.27 -6.57 7.20
C LEU A 472 -32.59 -7.39 5.95
N PHE A 473 -32.55 -8.72 6.07
CA PHE A 473 -32.66 -9.65 4.95
C PHE A 473 -33.81 -10.65 5.17
N PRO A 474 -34.36 -11.27 4.11
CA PRO A 474 -35.27 -12.39 4.26
C PRO A 474 -34.57 -13.58 4.94
N SER A 475 -35.34 -14.50 5.51
CA SER A 475 -34.76 -15.69 6.16
C SER A 475 -34.09 -16.62 5.15
N ASP A 476 -33.14 -17.45 5.61
CA ASP A 476 -32.44 -18.47 4.80
C ASP A 476 -31.87 -17.93 3.45
N THR A 477 -31.43 -16.67 3.43
CA THR A 477 -30.96 -15.99 2.20
C THR A 477 -29.43 -15.90 2.15
N LEU A 478 -28.79 -15.66 3.29
CA LEU A 478 -27.36 -15.40 3.36
C LEU A 478 -26.56 -16.70 3.55
N HIS A 479 -25.51 -16.84 2.76
CA HIS A 479 -24.56 -17.94 2.87
C HIS A 479 -23.36 -17.52 3.71
N ILE A 480 -22.86 -16.31 3.46
CA ILE A 480 -21.77 -15.69 4.23
C ILE A 480 -22.13 -14.24 4.60
N VAL A 481 -21.91 -13.91 5.86
CA VAL A 481 -21.94 -12.54 6.39
C VAL A 481 -20.52 -12.16 6.79
N HIS A 482 -20.05 -11.02 6.30
CA HIS A 482 -18.85 -10.36 6.78
C HIS A 482 -19.21 -9.04 7.47
N SER A 483 -18.41 -8.65 8.45
CA SER A 483 -18.45 -7.33 9.06
C SER A 483 -17.09 -7.04 9.69
N SER A 484 -16.48 -5.91 9.33
CA SER A 484 -15.15 -5.54 9.85
C SER A 484 -15.11 -4.14 10.41
N TYR A 485 -14.78 -4.03 11.70
CA TYR A 485 -14.70 -2.78 12.45
C TYR A 485 -16.04 -1.99 12.54
N SER A 486 -17.18 -2.69 12.39
CA SER A 486 -18.53 -2.13 12.55
C SER A 486 -19.15 -2.46 13.90
N LEU A 487 -18.97 -3.70 14.39
CA LEU A 487 -19.70 -4.25 15.55
C LEU A 487 -19.35 -3.66 16.93
N MET A 488 -18.37 -2.75 17.03
CA MET A 488 -18.11 -2.02 18.27
C MET A 488 -18.87 -0.68 18.39
N TRP A 489 -19.48 -0.20 17.30
CA TRP A 489 -20.41 0.92 17.35
C TRP A 489 -21.74 0.42 17.90
N LEU A 490 -22.30 1.10 18.91
CA LEU A 490 -23.55 0.67 19.55
C LEU A 490 -24.75 1.21 18.77
N SER A 491 -25.92 0.57 18.86
CA SER A 491 -27.13 1.09 18.19
C SER A 491 -27.64 2.42 18.74
N GLN A 492 -27.07 2.87 19.87
CA GLN A 492 -27.40 4.09 20.60
C GLN A 492 -26.35 4.33 21.69
N VAL A 493 -26.25 5.58 22.13
CA VAL A 493 -25.57 5.92 23.40
C VAL A 493 -26.25 5.18 24.57
N PRO A 494 -25.49 4.53 25.47
CA PRO A 494 -26.05 3.87 26.65
C PRO A 494 -26.81 4.84 27.56
N HIS A 495 -28.07 4.51 27.91
CA HIS A 495 -28.94 5.41 28.64
C HIS A 495 -28.38 5.83 30.02
N GLY A 496 -28.31 7.15 30.27
CA GLY A 496 -27.95 7.73 31.56
C GLY A 496 -26.46 8.06 31.76
N ILE A 497 -25.61 7.85 30.75
CA ILE A 497 -24.18 8.20 30.85
C ILE A 497 -23.93 9.70 30.65
N ASP A 498 -24.80 10.39 29.91
CA ASP A 498 -24.68 11.78 29.45
C ASP A 498 -24.50 12.81 30.59
N LYS A 499 -25.08 12.56 31.77
CA LYS A 499 -24.90 13.40 32.96
C LYS A 499 -23.76 12.94 33.89
N THR A 500 -23.23 11.73 33.69
CA THR A 500 -22.34 11.04 34.64
C THR A 500 -20.90 10.85 34.11
N ASN A 501 -20.71 10.66 32.80
CA ASN A 501 -19.40 10.53 32.16
C ASN A 501 -18.73 11.89 31.87
N LYS A 502 -18.75 12.80 32.85
CA LYS A 502 -18.38 14.22 32.66
C LYS A 502 -16.97 14.38 32.10
N GLY A 503 -16.86 14.99 30.92
CA GLY A 503 -15.59 15.30 30.26
C GLY A 503 -15.00 14.21 29.37
N ASN A 504 -15.68 13.07 29.18
CA ASN A 504 -15.25 12.01 28.27
C ASN A 504 -16.33 11.75 27.19
N PHE A 505 -15.92 11.44 25.96
CA PHE A 505 -16.83 10.96 24.89
C PHE A 505 -17.07 9.44 24.91
N TYR A 506 -16.22 8.69 25.62
CA TYR A 506 -16.28 7.23 25.72
C TYR A 506 -15.87 6.78 27.13
N ILE A 507 -15.72 5.48 27.34
CA ILE A 507 -15.08 4.91 28.53
C ILE A 507 -13.67 5.50 28.71
N ALA A 508 -13.33 5.92 29.92
CA ALA A 508 -12.01 6.44 30.31
C ALA A 508 -11.71 6.15 31.79
N LYS A 509 -10.46 6.38 32.23
CA LYS A 509 -10.05 6.19 33.64
C LYS A 509 -10.77 7.11 34.64
N SER A 510 -11.42 8.16 34.16
CA SER A 510 -12.26 9.08 34.94
C SER A 510 -13.76 8.74 34.87
N SER A 511 -14.17 7.75 34.08
CA SER A 511 -15.57 7.32 34.00
C SER A 511 -15.98 6.57 35.27
N PRO A 512 -17.13 6.89 35.89
CA PRO A 512 -17.61 6.12 37.04
C PRO A 512 -18.03 4.69 36.63
N PRO A 513 -17.99 3.70 37.54
CA PRO A 513 -18.29 2.30 37.19
C PRO A 513 -19.67 2.07 36.54
N SER A 514 -20.66 2.92 36.84
CA SER A 514 -21.97 2.89 36.20
C SER A 514 -21.91 3.08 34.68
N VAL A 515 -20.98 3.89 34.17
CA VAL A 515 -20.77 4.11 32.73
C VAL A 515 -20.18 2.86 32.07
N LEU A 516 -19.19 2.24 32.71
CA LEU A 516 -18.60 0.99 32.22
C LEU A 516 -19.67 -0.12 32.12
N THR A 517 -20.50 -0.25 33.16
CA THR A 517 -21.64 -1.18 33.18
C THR A 517 -22.69 -0.84 32.12
N ALA A 518 -23.00 0.44 31.89
CA ALA A 518 -23.95 0.88 30.87
C ALA A 518 -23.48 0.52 29.45
N TYR A 519 -22.23 0.82 29.09
CA TYR A 519 -21.64 0.40 27.82
C TYR A 519 -21.64 -1.12 27.65
N LEU A 520 -21.25 -1.87 28.69
CA LEU A 520 -21.24 -3.34 28.65
C LEU A 520 -22.65 -3.93 28.47
N ASN A 521 -23.65 -3.39 29.14
CA ASN A 521 -25.03 -3.85 29.02
C ASN A 521 -25.64 -3.49 27.66
N GLN A 522 -25.36 -2.31 27.12
CA GLN A 522 -25.79 -1.91 25.79
C GLN A 522 -25.12 -2.79 24.71
N PHE A 523 -23.80 -3.05 24.82
CA PHE A 523 -23.11 -3.99 23.93
C PHE A 523 -23.71 -5.40 24.00
N LYS A 524 -23.95 -5.94 25.20
CA LYS A 524 -24.59 -7.26 25.37
C LYS A 524 -25.98 -7.32 24.72
N LYS A 525 -26.81 -6.28 24.90
CA LYS A 525 -28.12 -6.17 24.25
C LYS A 525 -27.97 -6.15 22.72
N ASN A 526 -27.10 -5.28 22.20
CA ASN A 526 -26.90 -5.12 20.76
C ASN A 526 -26.32 -6.37 20.10
N PHE A 527 -25.27 -6.97 20.67
CA PHE A 527 -24.67 -8.19 20.13
C PHE A 527 -25.60 -9.39 20.21
N ARG A 528 -26.45 -9.50 21.25
CA ARG A 528 -27.52 -10.51 21.31
C ARG A 528 -28.50 -10.34 20.15
N VAL A 529 -29.08 -9.15 19.97
CA VAL A 529 -30.07 -8.91 18.91
C VAL A 529 -29.46 -9.07 17.51
N PHE A 530 -28.18 -8.69 17.33
CA PHE A 530 -27.43 -8.99 16.11
C PHE A 530 -27.38 -10.50 15.85
N LEU A 531 -26.97 -11.32 16.82
CA LEU A 531 -26.89 -12.77 16.64
C LEU A 531 -28.27 -13.40 16.38
N GLU A 532 -29.31 -12.96 17.09
CA GLU A 532 -30.70 -13.39 16.86
C GLU A 532 -31.11 -13.09 15.40
N CYS A 533 -30.99 -11.84 14.96
CA CYS A 533 -31.34 -11.45 13.59
C CYS A 533 -30.50 -12.16 12.51
N ARG A 534 -29.18 -12.32 12.70
CA ARG A 534 -28.33 -13.05 11.74
C ARG A 534 -28.65 -14.55 11.69
N SER A 535 -29.07 -15.15 12.81
CA SER A 535 -29.38 -16.58 12.87
C SER A 535 -30.62 -16.99 12.07
N GLU A 536 -31.54 -16.05 11.84
CA GLU A 536 -32.70 -16.26 10.97
C GLU A 536 -32.39 -15.99 9.48
N GLU A 537 -31.41 -15.14 9.18
CA GLU A 537 -31.06 -14.69 7.82
C GLU A 537 -30.05 -15.59 7.12
N LEU A 538 -29.19 -16.25 7.89
CA LEU A 538 -28.23 -17.24 7.42
C LEU A 538 -28.92 -18.57 7.12
N ILE A 539 -28.54 -19.22 6.02
CA ILE A 539 -28.90 -20.62 5.78
C ILE A 539 -28.29 -21.53 6.85
N ASN A 540 -28.92 -22.68 7.08
CA ASN A 540 -28.31 -23.75 7.87
C ASN A 540 -26.91 -24.13 7.31
N GLY A 541 -25.88 -24.00 8.16
CA GLY A 541 -24.48 -24.26 7.80
C GLY A 541 -23.72 -23.08 7.17
N GLY A 542 -24.38 -21.93 6.98
CA GLY A 542 -23.77 -20.65 6.60
C GLY A 542 -22.79 -20.10 7.64
N LYS A 543 -22.11 -19.00 7.32
CA LYS A 543 -20.97 -18.49 8.10
C LYS A 543 -21.05 -16.99 8.40
N MET A 544 -20.48 -16.61 9.54
CA MET A 544 -20.16 -15.21 9.85
C MET A 544 -18.65 -15.08 10.05
N VAL A 545 -18.04 -14.05 9.46
CA VAL A 545 -16.65 -13.65 9.72
C VAL A 545 -16.67 -12.21 10.22
N LEU A 546 -16.32 -12.02 11.50
CA LEU A 546 -16.58 -10.78 12.24
C LEU A 546 -15.27 -10.23 12.84
N THR A 547 -14.82 -9.08 12.35
CA THR A 547 -13.63 -8.39 12.89
C THR A 547 -14.07 -7.28 13.85
N VAL A 548 -13.64 -7.36 15.11
CA VAL A 548 -14.05 -6.45 16.19
C VAL A 548 -12.85 -5.94 16.96
N VAL A 549 -12.89 -4.69 17.45
CA VAL A 549 -11.83 -4.13 18.31
C VAL A 549 -11.78 -4.87 19.65
N GLY A 550 -10.81 -5.77 19.79
CA GLY A 550 -10.46 -6.42 21.05
C GLY A 550 -9.55 -5.58 21.94
N ARG A 551 -9.28 -6.10 23.14
CA ARG A 551 -8.22 -5.65 24.04
C ARG A 551 -7.60 -6.86 24.75
N SER A 552 -6.31 -6.81 25.04
CA SER A 552 -5.61 -7.83 25.81
C SER A 552 -5.71 -7.56 27.32
N SER A 553 -5.98 -6.31 27.72
CA SER A 553 -6.19 -5.95 29.12
C SER A 553 -7.63 -6.19 29.59
N SER A 554 -7.78 -6.72 30.81
CA SER A 554 -9.07 -6.77 31.50
C SER A 554 -9.65 -5.37 31.78
N ASP A 555 -8.79 -4.37 31.97
CA ASP A 555 -9.16 -2.96 32.18
C ASP A 555 -9.84 -2.37 30.92
N PRO A 556 -11.15 -2.05 30.96
CA PRO A 556 -11.85 -1.45 29.82
C PRO A 556 -11.42 0.01 29.57
N THR A 557 -10.73 0.64 30.52
CA THR A 557 -10.18 2.01 30.42
C THR A 557 -8.73 2.04 29.89
N SER A 558 -8.20 0.87 29.52
CA SER A 558 -6.82 0.70 29.05
C SER A 558 -6.53 1.47 27.75
N LYS A 559 -5.24 1.74 27.52
CA LYS A 559 -4.75 2.50 26.36
C LYS A 559 -5.11 1.88 25.00
N GLU A 560 -5.45 0.59 24.98
CA GLU A 560 -5.71 -0.21 23.77
C GLU A 560 -6.99 0.22 23.04
N CYS A 561 -8.02 0.66 23.77
CA CYS A 561 -9.27 1.16 23.18
C CYS A 561 -9.49 2.66 23.41
N CYS A 562 -9.05 3.20 24.56
CA CYS A 562 -9.55 4.49 25.04
C CYS A 562 -8.66 5.70 24.71
N SER A 563 -7.45 5.49 24.17
CA SER A 563 -6.48 6.57 23.94
C SER A 563 -6.97 7.63 22.95
N PHE A 564 -7.54 7.20 21.81
CA PHE A 564 -8.08 8.09 20.79
C PHE A 564 -9.22 8.96 21.32
N TRP A 565 -10.21 8.33 21.98
CA TRP A 565 -11.35 9.02 22.58
C TRP A 565 -10.96 10.02 23.66
N LYS A 566 -9.93 9.72 24.47
CA LYS A 566 -9.39 10.68 25.45
C LYS A 566 -8.78 11.91 24.77
N LEU A 567 -7.99 11.72 23.70
CA LEU A 567 -7.40 12.84 22.97
C LEU A 567 -8.48 13.72 22.32
N LEU A 568 -9.48 13.10 21.68
CA LEU A 568 -10.61 13.82 21.08
C LEU A 568 -11.42 14.60 22.13
N ALA A 569 -11.66 14.03 23.31
CA ALA A 569 -12.35 14.70 24.41
C ALA A 569 -11.56 15.91 24.95
N LEU A 570 -10.23 15.81 25.04
CA LEU A 570 -9.36 16.94 25.40
C LEU A 570 -9.40 18.04 24.32
N SER A 571 -9.25 17.69 23.04
CA SER A 571 -9.30 18.67 21.94
C SER A 571 -10.64 19.41 21.87
N ALA A 572 -11.76 18.72 22.12
CA ALA A 572 -13.08 19.35 22.21
C ALA A 572 -13.24 20.21 23.46
N HIS A 573 -12.62 19.84 24.59
CA HIS A 573 -12.59 20.68 25.79
C HIS A 573 -11.81 21.98 25.55
N ASP A 574 -10.64 21.92 24.91
CA ASP A 574 -9.86 23.09 24.54
C ASP A 574 -10.61 24.01 23.55
N LEU A 575 -11.33 23.42 22.59
CA LEU A 575 -12.21 24.17 21.68
C LEU A 575 -13.32 24.89 22.47
N VAL A 576 -13.98 24.20 23.41
CA VAL A 576 -15.02 24.77 24.28
C VAL A 576 -14.46 25.89 25.16
N LEU A 577 -13.25 25.75 25.72
CA LEU A 577 -12.61 26.80 26.51
C LEU A 577 -12.27 28.04 25.67
N LYS A 578 -11.84 27.85 24.40
CA LYS A 578 -11.62 28.95 23.45
C LYS A 578 -12.93 29.64 23.06
N VAL A 579 -13.99 28.89 22.77
CA VAL A 579 -15.31 29.45 22.40
C VAL A 579 -15.99 30.16 23.60
N LYS A 580 -15.86 29.63 24.81
CA LYS A 580 -16.36 30.29 26.04
C LYS A 580 -15.68 31.64 26.35
N LYS A 581 -14.51 31.92 25.79
CA LYS A 581 -13.88 33.25 25.84
C LYS A 581 -14.53 34.27 24.88
N HIS A 582 -15.44 33.87 23.98
CA HIS A 582 -15.96 34.74 22.92
C HIS A 582 -17.48 34.80 22.75
N LEU A 583 -18.29 33.81 23.18
CA LEU A 583 -19.77 33.93 23.15
C LEU A 583 -20.49 33.29 24.34
N HIS A 584 -21.62 33.93 24.71
CA HIS A 584 -22.41 33.64 25.92
C HIS A 584 -23.58 32.65 25.70
N GLY A 585 -23.72 32.06 24.51
CA GLY A 585 -24.83 31.15 24.16
C GLY A 585 -24.42 29.67 24.23
N TYR A 586 -24.76 28.97 25.32
CA TYR A 586 -24.23 27.62 25.60
C TYR A 586 -25.31 26.62 26.04
N THR A 587 -26.11 26.11 25.09
CA THR A 587 -27.07 25.02 25.36
C THR A 587 -27.13 23.95 24.26
N HIS A 588 -26.96 24.31 22.99
CA HIS A 588 -27.33 23.42 21.87
C HIS A 588 -26.31 22.35 21.48
N MET A 589 -25.00 22.55 21.71
CA MET A 589 -23.96 21.64 21.19
C MET A 589 -23.85 20.30 21.94
N GLN A 590 -24.21 20.22 23.22
CA GLN A 590 -24.02 18.99 24.00
C GLN A 590 -24.97 17.85 23.60
N GLN A 591 -26.07 18.13 22.91
CA GLN A 591 -27.01 17.08 22.47
C GLN A 591 -26.60 16.39 21.16
N LYS A 592 -25.93 17.09 20.22
CA LYS A 592 -25.65 16.54 18.87
C LYS A 592 -24.43 15.62 18.78
N VAL A 593 -23.46 15.73 19.70
CA VAL A 593 -22.25 14.88 19.67
C VAL A 593 -22.57 13.41 20.01
N GLY A 594 -23.64 13.16 20.78
CA GLY A 594 -24.17 11.83 21.06
C GLY A 594 -25.11 11.26 19.98
N THR A 595 -25.13 11.83 18.77
CA THR A 595 -26.01 11.41 17.66
C THR A 595 -25.25 11.02 16.38
N TYR A 596 -23.92 11.05 16.41
CA TYR A 596 -23.02 10.74 15.28
C TYR A 596 -21.89 9.77 15.70
N ILE A 597 -22.21 8.86 16.64
CA ILE A 597 -21.38 7.73 17.12
C ILE A 597 -22.32 6.55 17.38
#